data_AF-A0A2U9PIU4-F1
#
_entry.id   AF-A0A2U9PIU4-F1
#
_cell.length_a   1.000
_cell.length_b   1.000
_cell.length_c   1.000
_cell.angle_alpha   90.00
_cell.angle_beta   90.00
_cell.angle_gamma   90.00
#
_symmetry.space_group_name_H-M   'P 1'
#
loop_
_entity.id
_entity.type
_entity.pdbx_description
1 polymer ?
#
loop_
_entity_poly.entity_id
_entity_poly.type
_entity_poly.pdbx_seq_one_letter_code
_entity_poly.pdbx_strand_id
1 'polypeptide(L)'
;MAAERKKDRPNLLQYIAYSYGRRLPDSMREWVAHDLADHGAVRRHMIRMAIPPALVLAPFWLLPASLYVHIEMTVPIYIWSLLMALALNKVWRRHRLAQHGLDPNLVDEIRYKKQAHIHEDYIRRFGPRPESAKFQSNSSPF
;
A
#
# COMPACT_ATOMS: atom_id res chain seq x y z
N MET A 1 36.81 -14.67 6.36
CA MET A 1 35.61 -14.87 5.52
C MET A 1 34.72 -13.66 5.68
N ALA A 2 34.67 -12.79 4.67
CA ALA A 2 33.90 -11.55 4.74
C ALA A 2 32.41 -11.89 4.73
N ALA A 3 31.70 -11.55 5.81
CA ALA A 3 30.25 -11.61 5.84
C ALA A 3 29.71 -10.77 4.68
N GLU A 4 29.12 -11.43 3.69
CA GLU A 4 28.42 -10.81 2.58
C GLU A 4 27.35 -9.89 3.19
N ARG A 5 27.55 -8.56 3.13
CA ARG A 5 26.50 -7.60 3.50
C ARG A 5 25.35 -7.81 2.53
N LYS A 6 24.38 -8.64 2.91
CA LYS A 6 23.08 -8.71 2.24
C LYS A 6 22.58 -7.27 2.12
N LYS A 7 22.41 -6.79 0.90
CA LYS A 7 21.83 -5.46 0.66
C LYS A 7 20.38 -5.54 1.13
N ASP A 8 20.09 -4.98 2.30
CA ASP A 8 18.74 -4.92 2.88
C ASP A 8 17.80 -3.95 2.14
N ARG A 9 18.22 -3.42 0.98
CA ARG A 9 17.46 -2.45 0.18
C ARG A 9 17.50 -2.83 -1.30
N PRO A 10 16.36 -2.71 -2.01
CA PRO A 10 16.31 -2.97 -3.44
C PRO A 10 17.10 -1.91 -4.22
N ASN A 11 17.72 -2.31 -5.33
CA ASN A 11 18.25 -1.36 -6.32
C ASN A 11 17.09 -0.64 -7.04
N LEU A 12 17.37 0.47 -7.74
CA LEU A 12 16.37 1.28 -8.45
C LEU A 12 15.50 0.44 -9.40
N LEU A 13 16.12 -0.43 -10.22
CA LEU A 13 15.38 -1.30 -11.14
C LEU A 13 14.52 -2.33 -10.40
N GLN A 14 15.03 -2.89 -9.29
CA GLN A 14 14.27 -3.81 -8.45
C GLN A 14 13.09 -3.09 -7.78
N TYR A 15 13.28 -1.85 -7.34
CA TYR A 15 12.26 -1.02 -6.74
C TYR A 15 11.15 -0.65 -7.74
N ILE A 16 11.51 -0.30 -8.98
CA ILE A 16 10.55 -0.01 -10.05
C ILE A 16 9.77 -1.28 -10.39
N ALA A 17 10.46 -2.39 -10.67
CA ALA A 17 9.81 -3.66 -10.98
C ALA A 17 8.91 -4.12 -9.82
N TYR A 18 9.37 -3.96 -8.57
CA TYR A 18 8.59 -4.21 -7.37
C TYR A 18 7.34 -3.34 -7.30
N SER A 19 7.46 -2.04 -7.57
CA SER A 19 6.33 -1.10 -7.49
C SER A 19 5.18 -1.51 -8.40
N TYR A 20 5.50 -2.11 -9.55
CA TYR A 20 4.50 -2.54 -10.56
C TYR A 20 4.21 -4.05 -10.58
N GLY A 21 4.60 -4.80 -9.53
CA GLY A 21 4.08 -6.16 -9.29
C GLY A 21 5.12 -7.28 -9.24
N ARG A 22 6.40 -7.01 -9.50
CA ARG A 22 7.44 -8.05 -9.39
C ARG A 22 7.73 -8.37 -7.92
N ARG A 23 7.83 -9.66 -7.60
CA ARG A 23 8.27 -10.12 -6.26
C ARG A 23 9.78 -9.86 -6.08
N LEU A 24 10.15 -9.21 -4.97
CA LEU A 24 11.54 -9.09 -4.50
C LEU A 24 12.06 -10.41 -3.90
N PRO A 25 13.39 -10.64 -3.91
CA PRO A 25 14.00 -11.80 -3.25
C PRO A 25 13.69 -11.88 -1.76
N ASP A 26 13.68 -13.10 -1.21
CA ASP A 26 13.32 -13.33 0.20
C ASP A 26 14.30 -12.68 1.20
N SER A 27 15.52 -12.36 0.76
CA SER A 27 16.49 -11.60 1.56
C SER A 27 16.03 -10.18 1.89
N MET A 28 15.06 -9.63 1.16
CA MET A 28 14.55 -8.26 1.35
C MET A 28 13.16 -8.22 2.00
N ARG A 29 12.71 -9.32 2.62
CA ARG A 29 11.38 -9.41 3.25
C ARG A 29 11.15 -8.36 4.33
N GLU A 30 12.18 -8.05 5.12
CA GLU A 30 12.11 -7.00 6.15
C GLU A 30 11.85 -5.63 5.54
N TRP A 31 12.53 -5.31 4.45
CA TRP A 31 12.31 -4.06 3.71
C TRP A 31 10.88 -3.99 3.15
N VAL A 32 10.36 -5.10 2.62
CA VAL A 32 8.97 -5.17 2.13
C VAL A 32 7.96 -5.00 3.27
N ALA A 33 8.22 -5.62 4.43
CA ALA A 33 7.40 -5.46 5.61
C ALA A 33 7.32 -3.99 6.02
N HIS A 34 8.44 -3.29 6.13
CA HIS A 34 8.46 -1.85 6.40
C HIS A 34 7.79 -1.02 5.28
N ASP A 35 8.04 -1.32 4.01
CA ASP A 35 7.44 -0.57 2.91
C ASP A 35 5.91 -0.68 2.89
N LEU A 36 5.39 -1.88 3.17
CA LEU A 36 3.96 -2.14 3.11
C LEU A 36 3.25 -1.89 4.43
N ALA A 37 3.89 -2.02 5.59
CA ALA A 37 3.23 -1.88 6.88
C ALA A 37 3.41 -0.49 7.49
N ASP A 38 4.53 0.19 7.25
CA ASP A 38 4.93 1.38 8.00
C ASP A 38 4.10 2.64 7.68
N HIS A 39 4.29 3.66 8.52
CA HIS A 39 3.72 5.00 8.36
C HIS A 39 4.05 5.54 6.96
N GLY A 40 3.03 6.07 6.29
CA GLY A 40 3.16 6.57 4.92
C GLY A 40 3.11 5.51 3.81
N ALA A 41 2.81 4.24 4.10
CA ALA A 41 2.59 3.22 3.07
C ALA A 41 1.52 3.65 2.04
N VAL A 42 0.42 4.26 2.51
CA VAL A 42 -0.62 4.83 1.63
C VAL A 42 -0.03 5.90 0.71
N ARG A 43 0.75 6.86 1.26
CA ARG A 43 1.38 7.92 0.47
C ARG A 43 2.31 7.35 -0.61
N ARG A 44 3.16 6.38 -0.25
CA ARG A 44 4.06 5.70 -1.20
C ARG A 44 3.27 5.00 -2.29
N HIS A 45 2.21 4.29 -1.94
CA HIS A 45 1.32 3.64 -2.91
C HIS A 45 0.68 4.65 -3.87
N MET A 46 0.12 5.73 -3.34
CA MET A 46 -0.51 6.79 -4.15
C MET A 46 0.48 7.43 -5.13
N ILE A 47 1.71 7.74 -4.69
CA ILE A 47 2.76 8.28 -5.57
C ILE A 47 3.10 7.28 -6.68
N ARG A 48 3.24 5.99 -6.36
CA ARG A 48 3.54 4.94 -7.36
C ARG A 48 2.40 4.78 -8.37
N MET A 49 1.15 4.81 -7.91
CA MET A 49 -0.02 4.61 -8.76
C MET A 49 -0.44 5.85 -9.55
N ALA A 50 0.05 7.04 -9.19
CA ALA A 50 -0.14 8.25 -9.98
C ALA A 50 0.69 8.25 -11.28
N ILE A 51 1.81 7.52 -11.32
CA ILE A 51 2.75 7.56 -12.45
C ILE A 51 2.17 6.90 -13.72
N PRO A 52 1.64 5.67 -13.71
CA PRO A 52 1.09 5.03 -14.91
C PRO A 52 0.00 5.83 -15.64
N PRO A 53 -1.07 6.32 -14.97
CA PRO A 53 -2.10 7.09 -15.66
C PRO A 53 -1.55 8.42 -16.19
N ALA A 54 -0.64 9.08 -15.47
CA ALA A 54 0.02 10.29 -15.98
C ALA A 54 0.83 10.00 -17.26
N LEU A 55 1.58 8.90 -17.30
CA LEU A 55 2.35 8.51 -18.49
C LEU A 55 1.45 8.18 -19.69
N VAL A 56 0.31 7.53 -19.46
CA VAL A 56 -0.66 7.20 -20.53
C VAL A 56 -1.37 8.45 -21.05
N LEU A 57 -1.66 9.41 -20.17
CA LEU A 57 -2.40 10.62 -20.52
C LEU A 57 -1.50 11.75 -21.06
N ALA A 58 -0.20 11.77 -20.72
CA ALA A 58 0.72 12.82 -21.13
C ALA A 58 0.79 13.06 -22.66
N PRO A 59 0.78 12.03 -23.54
CA PRO A 59 0.81 12.26 -24.99
C PRO A 59 -0.38 13.06 -25.53
N PHE A 60 -1.55 13.00 -24.88
CA PHE A 60 -2.73 13.77 -25.30
C PHE A 60 -2.53 15.28 -25.19
N TRP A 61 -1.59 15.72 -24.36
CA TRP A 61 -1.22 17.13 -24.19
C TRP A 61 -0.32 17.66 -25.32
N LEU A 62 0.20 16.78 -26.18
CA LEU A 62 0.96 17.17 -27.37
C LEU A 62 0.06 17.54 -28.55
N LEU A 63 -1.24 17.20 -28.47
CA LEU A 63 -2.21 17.53 -29.50
C LEU A 63 -2.61 19.01 -29.40
N PRO A 64 -2.80 19.71 -30.52
CA PRO A 64 -3.26 21.10 -30.49
C PRO A 64 -4.74 21.15 -30.08
N ALA A 65 -4.99 21.39 -28.79
CA ALA A 65 -6.34 21.61 -28.26
C ALA A 65 -6.33 22.75 -27.23
N SER A 66 -7.52 23.25 -26.88
CA SER A 66 -7.64 24.22 -25.80
C SER A 66 -7.37 23.56 -24.44
N LEU A 67 -6.89 24.34 -23.47
CA LEU A 67 -6.67 23.86 -22.10
C LEU A 67 -7.92 23.21 -21.50
N TYR A 68 -9.09 23.76 -21.81
CA TYR A 68 -10.38 23.25 -21.38
C TYR A 68 -10.61 21.81 -21.88
N VAL A 69 -10.37 21.58 -23.17
CA VAL A 69 -10.53 20.27 -23.81
C VAL A 69 -9.53 19.25 -23.24
N HIS A 70 -8.27 19.64 -22.98
CA HIS A 70 -7.29 18.77 -22.33
C HIS A 70 -7.71 18.35 -20.91
N ILE A 71 -8.27 19.28 -20.14
CA ILE A 71 -8.74 18.99 -18.77
C ILE A 71 -9.92 18.03 -18.81
N GLU A 72 -10.93 18.29 -19.64
CA GLU A 72 -12.11 17.42 -19.75
C GLU A 72 -11.76 15.98 -20.15
N MET A 73 -10.79 15.80 -21.05
CA MET A 73 -10.42 14.46 -21.51
C MET A 73 -9.51 13.70 -20.55
N THR A 74 -8.62 14.39 -19.82
CA THR A 74 -7.58 13.72 -19.02
C THR A 74 -7.87 13.68 -17.53
N VAL A 75 -8.42 14.75 -16.94
CA VAL A 75 -8.59 14.90 -15.49
C VAL A 75 -9.59 13.88 -14.91
N PRO A 76 -10.76 13.62 -15.51
CA PRO A 76 -11.70 12.64 -14.98
C PRO A 76 -11.08 11.24 -14.88
N ILE A 77 -10.37 10.80 -15.92
CA ILE A 77 -9.69 9.49 -15.95
C ILE A 77 -8.58 9.44 -14.90
N TYR A 78 -7.78 10.50 -14.81
CA TYR A 78 -6.70 10.59 -13.84
C TYR A 78 -7.23 10.54 -12.40
N ILE A 79 -8.23 11.36 -12.05
CA ILE A 79 -8.87 11.36 -10.74
C ILE A 79 -9.48 9.99 -10.44
N TRP A 80 -10.22 9.42 -11.38
CA TRP A 80 -10.82 8.10 -11.20
C TRP A 80 -9.78 7.02 -10.90
N SER A 81 -8.65 7.04 -11.61
CA SER A 81 -7.54 6.10 -11.35
C SER A 81 -6.96 6.24 -9.93
N LEU A 82 -6.82 7.47 -9.43
CA LEU A 82 -6.33 7.72 -8.07
C LEU A 82 -7.34 7.29 -7.01
N LEU A 83 -8.63 7.52 -7.24
CA LEU A 83 -9.69 7.06 -6.36
C LEU A 83 -9.70 5.52 -6.27
N MET A 84 -9.56 4.84 -7.41
CA MET A 84 -9.46 3.37 -7.43
C MET A 84 -8.18 2.87 -6.74
N ALA A 85 -7.04 3.53 -6.95
CA ALA A 85 -5.80 3.20 -6.25
C ALA A 85 -5.94 3.35 -4.73
N LEU A 86 -6.58 4.43 -4.26
CA LEU A 86 -6.83 4.66 -2.85
C LEU A 86 -7.77 3.59 -2.26
N ALA A 87 -8.86 3.28 -2.97
CA ALA A 87 -9.84 2.29 -2.54
C ALA A 87 -9.24 0.87 -2.46
N LEU A 88 -8.43 0.49 -3.45
CA LEU A 88 -7.83 -0.84 -3.54
C LEU A 88 -6.53 -0.98 -2.74
N ASN A 89 -5.97 0.12 -2.21
CA ASN A 89 -4.68 0.13 -1.53
C ASN A 89 -4.57 -0.92 -0.42
N LYS A 90 -5.62 -1.12 0.40
CA LYS A 90 -5.61 -2.12 1.48
C LYS A 90 -5.50 -3.55 0.93
N VAL A 91 -6.36 -3.89 -0.03
CA VAL A 91 -6.40 -5.20 -0.69
C VAL A 91 -5.06 -5.48 -1.38
N TRP A 92 -4.53 -4.50 -2.10
CA TRP A 92 -3.25 -4.60 -2.78
C TRP A 92 -2.11 -4.85 -1.79
N ARG A 93 -2.01 -4.08 -0.69
CA ARG A 93 -0.96 -4.27 0.32
C ARG A 93 -1.03 -5.65 0.97
N ARG A 94 -2.23 -6.14 1.32
CA ARG A 94 -2.45 -7.48 1.85
C ARG A 94 -2.00 -8.57 0.87
N HIS A 95 -2.38 -8.44 -0.39
CA HIS A 95 -1.94 -9.35 -1.45
C HIS A 95 -0.41 -9.35 -1.60
N ARG A 96 0.22 -8.17 -1.57
CA ARG A 96 1.68 -8.05 -1.65
C ARG A 96 2.40 -8.67 -0.46
N LEU A 97 1.89 -8.52 0.76
CA LEU A 97 2.44 -9.23 1.93
C LEU A 97 2.33 -10.75 1.76
N ALA A 98 1.17 -11.24 1.34
CA ALA A 98 0.95 -12.66 1.08
C ALA A 98 1.89 -13.21 -0.01
N GLN A 99 2.12 -12.45 -1.10
CA GLN A 99 3.09 -12.81 -2.14
C GLN A 99 4.51 -12.98 -1.60
N HIS A 100 4.85 -12.32 -0.49
CA HIS A 100 6.15 -12.41 0.19
C HIS A 100 6.13 -13.37 1.39
N GLY A 101 5.05 -14.12 1.61
CA GLY A 101 4.89 -15.03 2.74
C GLY A 101 4.83 -14.32 4.10
N LEU A 102 4.50 -13.03 4.11
CA LEU A 102 4.33 -12.22 5.32
C LEU A 102 2.85 -12.24 5.75
N ASP A 103 2.59 -12.02 7.04
CA ASP A 103 1.22 -11.93 7.56
C ASP A 103 0.48 -10.74 6.91
N PRO A 104 -0.63 -10.97 6.18
CA PRO A 104 -1.44 -9.90 5.60
C PRO A 104 -1.97 -8.89 6.62
N ASN A 105 -2.12 -9.29 7.89
CA ASN A 105 -2.63 -8.43 8.95
C ASN A 105 -1.63 -7.37 9.42
N LEU A 106 -0.36 -7.48 9.00
CA LEU A 106 0.67 -6.48 9.25
C LEU A 106 0.28 -5.08 8.73
N VAL A 107 -0.61 -5.02 7.73
CA VAL A 107 -1.22 -3.77 7.24
C VAL A 107 -1.95 -2.98 8.32
N ASP A 108 -2.57 -3.68 9.27
CA ASP A 108 -3.44 -3.12 10.31
C ASP A 108 -2.70 -2.91 11.64
N GLU A 109 -1.48 -3.45 11.82
CA GLU A 109 -0.74 -3.37 13.08
C GLU A 109 -0.51 -1.94 13.57
N ILE A 110 -0.25 -1.00 12.67
CA ILE A 110 -0.02 0.39 13.08
C ILE A 110 -1.33 1.06 13.50
N ARG A 111 -2.44 0.73 12.83
CA ARG A 111 -3.76 1.18 13.23
C ARG A 111 -4.11 0.60 14.60
N TYR A 112 -3.79 -0.67 14.81
CA TYR A 112 -3.97 -1.36 16.08
C TYR A 112 -3.16 -0.70 17.20
N LYS A 113 -1.85 -0.46 17.01
CA LYS A 113 -1.00 0.24 17.99
C LYS A 113 -1.55 1.63 18.30
N LYS A 114 -2.00 2.38 17.29
CA LYS A 114 -2.60 3.70 17.49
C LYS A 114 -3.92 3.62 18.28
N GLN A 115 -4.74 2.61 18.04
CA GLN A 115 -6.04 2.40 18.68
C GLN A 115 -5.97 1.57 19.96
N ALA A 116 -4.77 1.14 20.39
CA ALA A 116 -4.58 0.31 21.57
C ALA A 116 -5.19 0.96 22.83
N HIS A 117 -5.01 2.27 23.00
CA HIS A 117 -5.63 3.02 24.10
C HIS A 117 -7.16 2.91 24.13
N ILE A 118 -7.82 2.93 22.97
CA ILE A 118 -9.29 2.75 22.87
C ILE A 118 -9.68 1.33 23.26
N HIS A 119 -8.87 0.35 22.87
CA HIS A 119 -9.09 -1.05 23.21
C HIS A 119 -8.92 -1.29 24.71
N GLU A 120 -7.88 -0.72 25.32
CA GLU A 120 -7.62 -0.77 26.77
C GLU A 120 -8.76 -0.11 27.56
N ASP A 121 -9.21 1.08 27.14
CA ASP A 121 -10.35 1.77 27.76
C ASP A 121 -11.65 0.97 27.66
N TYR A 122 -11.88 0.32 26.51
CA TYR A 122 -13.03 -0.58 26.33
C TYR A 122 -12.97 -1.77 27.28
N ILE A 123 -11.81 -2.44 27.37
CA ILE A 123 -11.61 -3.60 28.28
C ILE A 123 -11.83 -3.17 29.73
N ARG A 124 -11.36 -1.99 30.12
CA ARG A 124 -11.54 -1.47 31.48
C ARG A 124 -13.02 -1.23 31.81
N ARG A 125 -13.83 -0.77 30.86
CA ARG A 125 -15.25 -0.44 31.06
C ARG A 125 -16.19 -1.64 30.92
N PHE A 126 -15.91 -2.54 29.98
CA PHE A 126 -16.84 -3.59 29.56
C PHE A 126 -16.28 -5.02 29.68
N GLY A 127 -15.01 -5.17 30.07
CA GLY A 127 -14.34 -6.46 30.16
C GLY A 127 -13.70 -6.94 28.85
N PRO A 128 -12.87 -8.00 28.91
CA PRO A 128 -12.16 -8.54 27.75
C PRO A 128 -13.12 -9.19 26.74
N ARG A 129 -12.78 -9.09 25.45
CA ARG A 129 -13.55 -9.74 24.38
C ARG A 129 -13.41 -11.27 24.49
N PRO A 130 -14.50 -12.05 24.32
CA PRO A 130 -14.41 -13.51 24.35
C PRO A 130 -13.51 -14.04 23.23
N GLU A 131 -12.78 -15.13 23.50
CA GLU A 131 -11.84 -15.79 22.58
C GLU A 131 -12.49 -16.16 21.23
N SER A 132 -13.77 -16.54 21.23
CA SER A 132 -14.54 -16.84 20.02
C SER A 132 -14.66 -15.66 19.05
N ALA A 133 -14.50 -14.42 19.53
CA ALA A 133 -14.56 -13.22 18.69
C ALA A 133 -13.24 -12.92 17.96
N LYS A 134 -12.15 -13.66 18.19
CA LYS A 134 -10.86 -13.42 17.52
C LYS A 134 -10.95 -13.54 16.00
N PHE A 135 -11.78 -14.45 15.49
CA PHE A 135 -12.02 -14.59 14.05
C PHE A 135 -12.62 -13.32 13.42
N GLN A 136 -13.41 -12.55 14.19
CA GLN A 136 -14.05 -11.32 13.70
C GLN A 136 -13.08 -10.13 13.60
N SER A 137 -11.90 -10.20 14.22
CA SER A 137 -10.90 -9.12 14.15
C SER A 137 -10.38 -8.90 12.72
N ASN A 138 -10.49 -9.92 11.85
CA ASN A 138 -10.02 -9.87 10.47
C ASN A 138 -11.08 -9.34 9.47
N SER A 139 -12.30 -9.05 9.93
CA SER A 139 -13.45 -8.80 9.04
C SER A 139 -13.54 -7.40 8.46
N SER A 140 -12.68 -6.44 8.84
CA SER A 140 -12.81 -5.07 8.29
C SER A 140 -12.42 -5.06 6.82
N PRO A 141 -13.38 -4.95 5.88
CA PRO A 141 -13.08 -4.91 4.46
C PRO A 141 -12.44 -3.57 4.05
N PHE A 142 -12.52 -2.58 4.94
CA PHE A 142 -12.10 -1.19 4.78
C PHE A 142 -10.99 -0.81 5.78
#